data_AF-A0A0F9JWY9-F1
#
_entry.id   AF-A0A0F9JWY9-F1
#
_cell.length_a   1.000
_cell.length_b   1.000
_cell.length_c   1.000
_cell.angle_alpha   90.00
_cell.angle_beta   90.00
_cell.angle_gamma   90.00
#
_symmetry.space_group_name_H-M   'P 1'
#
loop_
_entity.id
_entity.type
_entity.pdbx_description
1 polymer ?
#
loop_
_entity_poly.entity_id
_entity_poly.type
_entity_poly.pdbx_seq_one_letter_code
_entity_poly.pdbx_strand_id
1 'polypeptide(L)'
;MKQLTNKQKQFTMEYIVDFNASQAALRAGYSKNGIAQTAHNLLMNTNIKQEIEQVKQRLTQRTAYTQETGLAKLLHAYNVAERQRQPAAMVSAIIGANRMHGFDKDANIGEKTIIIISPKVPKVIESKEIEKDV
;
A
#
# COMPACT_ATOMS: atom_id res chain seq x y z
N MET A 1 -20.66 -16.31 16.60
CA MET A 1 -20.02 -15.19 15.86
C MET A 1 -20.91 -13.97 15.99
N LYS A 2 -20.34 -12.79 16.28
CA LYS A 2 -21.13 -11.56 16.43
C LYS A 2 -21.32 -10.93 15.06
N GLN A 3 -22.57 -10.57 14.72
CA GLN A 3 -22.87 -9.94 13.43
C GLN A 3 -22.18 -8.58 13.33
N LEU A 4 -21.53 -8.31 12.20
CA LEU A 4 -20.87 -7.03 11.92
C LEU A 4 -21.91 -5.92 11.77
N THR A 5 -21.60 -4.76 12.35
CA THR A 5 -22.40 -3.55 12.15
C THR A 5 -22.22 -3.01 10.73
N ASN A 6 -23.16 -2.19 10.26
CA ASN A 6 -23.08 -1.60 8.91
C ASN A 6 -21.78 -0.81 8.69
N LYS A 7 -21.32 -0.07 9.70
CA LYS A 7 -20.03 0.66 9.61
C LYS A 7 -18.82 -0.27 9.52
N GLN A 8 -18.84 -1.40 10.23
CA GLN A 8 -17.76 -2.38 10.14
C GLN A 8 -17.74 -3.10 8.79
N LYS A 9 -18.92 -3.41 8.23
CA LYS A 9 -19.03 -3.95 6.87
C LYS A 9 -18.49 -2.95 5.84
N GLN A 10 -18.87 -1.68 5.94
CA GLN A 10 -18.35 -0.64 5.05
C GLN A 10 -16.83 -0.52 5.17
N PHE A 11 -16.30 -0.51 6.41
CA PHE A 11 -14.85 -0.52 6.63
C PHE A 11 -14.16 -1.69 5.92
N THR A 12 -14.71 -2.91 6.04
CA THR A 12 -14.15 -4.08 5.36
C THR A 12 -14.13 -3.92 3.83
N MET A 13 -15.22 -3.42 3.23
CA MET A 13 -15.28 -3.19 1.79
C MET A 13 -14.25 -2.14 1.36
N GLU A 14 -14.17 -1.02 2.07
CA GLU A 14 -13.25 0.08 1.76
C GLU A 14 -11.79 -0.32 1.96
N TYR A 15 -11.50 -1.16 2.95
CA TYR A 15 -10.14 -1.61 3.25
C TYR A 15 -9.58 -2.53 2.18
N ILE A 16 -10.41 -3.37 1.56
CA ILE A 16 -9.95 -4.33 0.54
C ILE A 16 -9.60 -3.64 -0.79
N VAL A 17 -10.04 -2.40 -1.01
CA VAL A 17 -9.72 -1.65 -2.22
C VAL A 17 -8.24 -1.25 -2.28
N ASP A 18 -7.69 -0.73 -1.18
CA ASP A 18 -6.35 -0.11 -1.15
C ASP A 18 -5.47 -0.54 0.04
N PHE A 19 -5.98 -1.41 0.92
CA PHE A 19 -5.34 -1.83 2.17
C PHE A 19 -4.93 -0.66 3.08
N ASN A 20 -5.58 0.50 2.95
CA ASN A 20 -5.33 1.67 3.79
C ASN A 20 -6.37 1.78 4.90
N ALA A 21 -6.03 1.30 6.09
CA ALA A 21 -6.95 1.21 7.21
C ALA A 21 -7.51 2.57 7.66
N SER A 22 -6.68 3.61 7.71
CA SER A 22 -7.11 4.95 8.14
C SER A 22 -8.08 5.57 7.14
N GLN A 23 -7.78 5.45 5.85
CA GLN A 23 -8.67 5.95 4.79
C GLN A 23 -9.95 5.13 4.70
N ALA A 24 -9.87 3.81 4.84
CA ALA A 24 -11.04 2.95 4.87
C ALA A 24 -11.97 3.27 6.04
N ALA A 25 -11.43 3.52 7.24
CA ALA A 25 -12.22 3.95 8.39
C ALA A 25 -12.88 5.32 8.15
N LEU A 26 -12.18 6.25 7.49
CA LEU A 26 -12.73 7.55 7.17
C LEU A 26 -13.90 7.43 6.18
N ARG A 27 -13.73 6.66 5.10
CA ARG A 27 -14.77 6.39 4.09
C ARG A 27 -15.96 5.63 4.68
N ALA A 28 -15.72 4.76 5.66
CA ALA A 28 -16.76 4.05 6.40
C ALA A 28 -17.54 4.92 7.42
N GLY A 29 -17.21 6.21 7.52
CA GLY A 29 -17.94 7.17 8.36
C GLY A 29 -17.57 7.10 9.85
N TYR A 30 -16.33 6.73 10.17
CA TYR A 30 -15.76 6.92 11.50
C TYR A 30 -15.24 8.35 11.71
N SER A 31 -15.14 8.77 12.97
CA SER A 31 -14.66 10.10 13.31
C SER A 31 -13.21 10.30 12.85
N LYS A 32 -12.91 11.47 12.29
CA LYS A 32 -11.55 11.89 11.94
C LYS A 32 -10.63 11.94 13.17
N ASN A 33 -11.20 12.31 14.32
CA ASN A 33 -10.44 12.39 15.56
C ASN A 33 -10.08 10.98 16.04
N GLY A 34 -8.78 10.68 16.13
CA GLY A 34 -8.31 9.35 16.51
C GLY A 34 -8.54 8.27 15.45
N ILE A 35 -8.60 8.63 14.16
CA ILE A 35 -8.88 7.69 13.06
C ILE A 35 -7.86 6.54 13.02
N ALA A 36 -6.58 6.81 13.29
CA ALA A 36 -5.52 5.80 13.28
C ALA A 36 -5.74 4.74 14.36
N GLN A 37 -6.09 5.15 15.59
CA GLN A 37 -6.41 4.22 16.68
C GLN A 37 -7.68 3.42 16.37
N THR A 38 -8.69 4.09 15.81
CA THR A 38 -9.95 3.45 15.42
C THR A 38 -9.69 2.38 14.35
N ALA A 39 -8.95 2.71 13.30
CA ALA A 39 -8.56 1.79 12.25
C ALA A 39 -7.75 0.60 12.80
N HIS A 40 -6.79 0.84 13.68
CA HIS A 40 -6.03 -0.21 14.36
C HIS A 40 -6.95 -1.15 15.16
N ASN A 41 -7.87 -0.61 15.95
CA ASN A 41 -8.81 -1.40 16.74
C ASN A 41 -9.77 -2.22 15.85
N LEU A 42 -10.19 -1.67 14.70
CA LEU A 42 -11.01 -2.38 13.72
C LEU A 42 -10.25 -3.56 13.12
N LEU A 43 -8.98 -3.38 12.76
CA LEU A 43 -8.14 -4.46 12.27
C LEU A 43 -7.84 -5.53 13.32
N MET A 44 -7.79 -5.19 14.61
CA MET A 44 -7.61 -6.16 15.69
C MET A 44 -8.86 -7.01 15.97
N ASN A 45 -10.04 -6.58 15.52
CA ASN A 45 -11.29 -7.30 15.76
C ASN A 45 -11.38 -8.60 14.94
N THR A 46 -11.48 -9.74 15.62
CA THR A 46 -11.54 -11.07 14.99
C THR A 46 -12.68 -11.22 13.98
N ASN A 47 -13.86 -10.64 14.23
CA ASN A 47 -14.99 -10.75 13.29
C ASN A 47 -14.72 -9.96 12.00
N ILE A 48 -14.04 -8.80 12.10
CA ILE A 48 -13.65 -7.99 10.95
C ILE A 48 -12.56 -8.71 10.15
N LYS A 49 -11.56 -9.31 10.83
CA LYS A 49 -10.53 -10.14 10.17
C LYS A 49 -11.15 -11.30 9.38
N GLN A 50 -12.13 -11.99 9.97
CA GLN A 50 -12.84 -13.09 9.31
C GLN A 50 -13.62 -12.60 8.08
N GLU A 51 -14.32 -11.46 8.16
CA GLU A 51 -15.03 -10.91 7.01
C GLU A 51 -14.06 -10.48 5.90
N ILE A 52 -12.92 -9.88 6.24
CA ILE A 52 -11.90 -9.51 5.27
C ILE A 52 -11.45 -10.76 4.50
N GLU A 53 -11.19 -11.86 5.20
CA GLU A 53 -10.77 -13.11 4.59
C GLU A 53 -11.86 -13.71 3.69
N GLN A 54 -13.11 -13.69 4.13
CA GLN A 54 -14.23 -14.15 3.32
C GLN A 54 -14.41 -13.31 2.05
N VAL A 55 -14.26 -11.98 2.13
CA VAL A 55 -14.35 -11.10 0.96
C VAL A 55 -13.19 -11.38 0.01
N LYS A 56 -11.96 -11.56 0.51
CA LYS A 56 -10.82 -11.97 -0.32
C LYS A 56 -11.10 -13.27 -1.06
N GLN A 57 -11.59 -14.28 -0.35
CA GLN A 57 -11.96 -15.57 -0.96
C GLN A 57 -13.05 -15.41 -2.03
N ARG A 58 -14.11 -14.64 -1.75
CA ARG A 58 -15.16 -14.34 -2.73
C ARG A 58 -14.62 -13.61 -3.96
N LEU A 59 -13.69 -12.67 -3.77
CA LEU A 59 -13.05 -11.96 -4.88
C LEU A 59 -12.21 -12.92 -5.72
N THR A 60 -11.37 -13.75 -5.10
CA THR A 60 -10.57 -14.77 -5.78
C THR A 60 -11.46 -15.76 -6.54
N GLN A 61 -12.57 -16.21 -5.95
CA GLN A 61 -13.53 -17.09 -6.63
C GLN A 61 -14.20 -16.40 -7.82
N ARG A 62 -14.60 -15.12 -7.68
CA ARG A 62 -15.29 -14.38 -8.73
C ARG A 62 -14.37 -14.04 -9.91
N THR A 63 -13.13 -13.66 -9.65
CA THR A 63 -12.19 -13.25 -10.71
C THR A 63 -11.37 -14.41 -11.26
N ALA A 64 -11.32 -15.54 -10.54
CA ALA A 64 -10.35 -16.62 -10.73
C ALA A 64 -8.90 -16.10 -10.84
N TYR A 65 -8.63 -14.90 -10.34
CA TYR A 65 -7.36 -14.23 -10.53
C TYR A 65 -6.47 -14.51 -9.34
N THR A 66 -5.51 -15.40 -9.55
CA THR A 66 -4.47 -15.78 -8.61
C THR A 66 -3.09 -15.33 -9.11
N GLN A 67 -2.07 -15.48 -8.27
CA GLN A 67 -0.68 -15.22 -8.66
C GLN A 67 -0.26 -16.09 -9.86
N GLU A 68 -0.69 -17.35 -9.90
CA GLU A 68 -0.47 -18.29 -11.00
C GLU A 68 -1.12 -17.78 -12.30
N THR A 69 -2.37 -17.28 -12.23
CA THR A 69 -3.02 -16.73 -13.42
C THR A 69 -2.36 -15.45 -13.92
N GLY A 70 -1.85 -14.61 -13.01
CA GLY A 70 -1.06 -13.44 -13.36
C GLY A 70 0.23 -13.83 -14.08
N LEU A 71 0.94 -14.84 -13.57
CA LEU A 71 2.17 -15.35 -14.18
C LEU A 71 1.89 -15.93 -15.56
N ALA A 72 0.85 -16.75 -15.70
CA ALA A 72 0.44 -17.32 -16.98
C ALA A 72 0.15 -16.23 -18.03
N LYS A 73 -0.51 -15.13 -17.61
CA LYS A 73 -0.77 -13.98 -18.49
C LYS A 73 0.51 -13.25 -18.89
N LEU A 74 1.48 -13.07 -17.98
CA LEU A 74 2.76 -12.45 -18.31
C LEU A 74 3.60 -13.31 -19.26
N LEU A 75 3.64 -14.63 -19.04
CA LEU A 75 4.31 -15.56 -19.95
C LEU A 75 3.64 -15.56 -21.33
N HIS A 76 2.30 -15.51 -21.38
CA HIS A 76 1.59 -15.36 -22.65
C HIS A 76 1.94 -14.04 -23.35
N ALA A 77 1.97 -12.92 -22.63
CA ALA A 77 2.37 -11.62 -23.16
C ALA A 77 3.82 -11.62 -23.68
N TYR A 78 4.74 -12.29 -22.96
CA TYR A 78 6.11 -12.50 -23.40
C TYR A 78 6.17 -13.24 -24.75
N ASN A 79 5.46 -14.35 -24.88
CA ASN A 79 5.42 -15.14 -26.12
C ASN A 79 4.86 -14.34 -27.30
N VAL A 80 3.83 -13.51 -27.06
CA VAL A 80 3.28 -12.62 -28.09
C VAL A 80 4.29 -11.54 -28.49
N ALA A 81 4.98 -10.93 -27.52
CA ALA A 81 6.01 -9.93 -27.77
C ALA A 81 7.23 -10.51 -28.51
N GLU A 82 7.63 -11.76 -28.21
CA GLU A 82 8.70 -12.47 -28.89
C GLU A 82 8.39 -12.65 -30.39
N ARG A 83 7.18 -13.14 -30.71
CA ARG A 83 6.72 -13.30 -32.10
C ARG A 83 6.70 -11.99 -32.87
N GLN A 84 6.38 -10.89 -32.19
CA GLN A 84 6.35 -9.54 -32.76
C GLN A 84 7.72 -8.84 -32.75
N ARG A 85 8.77 -9.49 -32.23
CA ARG A 85 10.12 -8.92 -32.06
C ARG A 85 10.11 -7.60 -31.29
N GLN A 86 9.35 -7.54 -30.20
CA GLN A 86 9.24 -6.37 -29.32
C GLN A 86 10.03 -6.58 -28.03
N PRO A 87 11.36 -6.30 -28.01
CA PRO A 87 12.21 -6.56 -26.85
C PRO A 87 11.81 -5.79 -25.59
N ALA A 88 11.34 -4.55 -25.73
CA ALA A 88 10.88 -3.75 -24.58
C ALA A 88 9.67 -4.38 -23.86
N ALA A 89 8.72 -4.93 -24.62
CA ALA A 89 7.56 -5.60 -24.06
C ALA A 89 7.92 -6.94 -23.39
N MET A 90 8.87 -7.69 -23.97
CA MET A 90 9.43 -8.90 -23.36
C MET A 90 10.07 -8.62 -22.00
N VAL A 91 10.92 -7.57 -21.91
CA VAL A 91 11.56 -7.16 -20.66
C VAL A 91 10.51 -6.76 -19.62
N SER A 92 9.46 -6.05 -20.04
CA SER A 92 8.36 -5.65 -19.16
C SER A 92 7.59 -6.85 -18.59
N ALA A 93 7.36 -7.89 -19.39
CA ALA A 93 6.74 -9.14 -18.93
C ALA A 93 7.63 -9.87 -17.91
N ILE A 94 8.95 -9.94 -18.15
CA ILE A 94 9.93 -10.53 -17.23
C ILE A 94 9.97 -9.77 -15.91
N ILE A 95 10.03 -8.43 -15.95
CA ILE A 95 10.01 -7.59 -14.74
C ILE A 95 8.74 -7.85 -13.94
N GLY A 96 7.57 -7.89 -14.60
CA GLY A 96 6.31 -8.22 -13.95
C GLY A 96 6.33 -9.58 -13.24
N ALA A 97 6.93 -10.59 -13.87
CA ALA A 97 7.03 -11.93 -13.32
C ALA A 97 7.97 -11.97 -12.11
N ASN A 98 9.12 -11.29 -12.20
CA ASN A 98 10.10 -11.17 -11.11
C ASN A 98 9.49 -10.46 -9.89
N ARG A 99 8.71 -9.40 -10.11
CA ARG A 99 7.97 -8.70 -9.05
C ARG A 99 6.98 -9.61 -8.34
N MET A 100 6.23 -10.41 -9.08
CA MET A 100 5.29 -11.35 -8.47
C MET A 100 5.97 -12.43 -7.64
N HIS A 101 7.18 -12.86 -8.00
CA HIS A 101 7.96 -13.83 -7.22
C HIS A 101 8.83 -13.19 -6.13
N GLY A 102 8.78 -11.86 -5.96
CA GLY A 102 9.59 -11.15 -4.97
C GLY A 102 11.09 -11.12 -5.31
N PHE A 103 11.48 -11.40 -6.55
CA PHE A 103 12.86 -11.27 -7.02
C PHE A 103 13.28 -9.81 -7.28
N ASP A 104 12.31 -8.90 -7.34
CA ASP A 104 12.51 -7.46 -7.46
C ASP A 104 12.32 -6.80 -6.09
N LYS A 105 13.42 -6.57 -5.37
CA LYS A 105 13.43 -6.04 -3.99
C LYS A 105 12.96 -4.58 -3.92
N ASP A 106 12.97 -3.88 -5.05
CA ASP A 106 12.53 -2.48 -5.17
C ASP A 106 11.05 -2.35 -5.54
N ALA A 107 10.33 -3.47 -5.68
CA ALA A 107 8.90 -3.50 -5.88
C ALA A 107 8.14 -3.29 -4.56
N ASN A 108 8.36 -2.15 -3.93
CA ASN A 108 7.47 -1.55 -2.94
C ASN A 108 7.06 -2.46 -1.76
N ILE A 109 7.96 -3.30 -1.27
CA ILE A 109 7.82 -3.96 0.04
C ILE A 109 8.47 -3.07 1.11
N GLY A 110 7.83 -1.94 1.42
CA GLY A 110 7.84 -1.37 2.77
C GLY A 110 9.15 -1.06 3.51
N GLU A 111 10.33 -0.94 2.88
CA GLU A 111 11.50 -0.36 3.56
C GLU A 111 11.32 1.16 3.67
N LYS A 112 10.79 1.62 4.82
CA LYS A 112 10.91 3.01 5.22
C LYS A 112 12.37 3.30 5.53
N THR A 113 13.05 4.00 4.64
CA THR A 113 14.29 4.72 4.97
C THR A 113 14.01 5.67 6.13
N ILE A 114 14.46 5.34 7.34
CA ILE A 114 14.47 6.26 8.47
C ILE A 114 15.57 7.28 8.20
N ILE A 115 15.20 8.47 7.76
CA ILE A 115 16.12 9.60 7.73
C ILE A 115 16.23 10.10 9.17
N ILE A 116 17.30 9.72 9.87
CA ILE A 116 17.66 10.35 11.14
C ILE A 116 18.23 11.73 10.78
N ILE A 117 17.40 12.77 10.89
CA ILE A 117 17.86 14.15 10.77
C ILE A 117 18.53 14.49 12.09
N SER A 118 19.85 14.39 12.15
CA SER A 118 20.62 14.94 13.26
C SER A 118 20.27 16.43 13.43
N PRO A 119 20.03 16.92 14.66
CA PRO A 119 19.68 18.31 14.87
C PRO A 119 20.77 19.20 14.28
N LYS A 120 20.36 20.14 13.42
CA LYS A 120 21.25 21.09 12.77
C LYS A 120 21.95 21.91 13.85
N VAL A 121 23.28 21.87 13.88
CA VAL A 121 24.07 22.69 14.82
C VAL A 121 23.66 24.16 14.63
N PRO A 122 23.24 24.87 15.69
CA PRO A 122 22.85 26.26 15.57
C PRO A 122 24.02 27.09 15.04
N LYS A 123 23.78 27.86 13.98
CA LYS A 123 24.76 28.82 13.47
C LYS A 123 24.91 29.92 14.52
N VAL A 124 26.09 30.06 15.10
CA VAL A 124 26.47 31.25 15.85
C VAL A 124 26.62 32.39 14.83
N ILE A 125 25.78 33.41 14.96
CA ILE A 125 25.89 34.63 14.17
C ILE A 125 26.54 35.65 15.11
N GLU A 126 27.79 36.01 14.83
CA GLU A 126 28.43 37.15 15.50
C GLU A 126 27.93 38.43 14.84
N SER A 127 27.01 39.11 15.51
CA SER A 127 26.56 40.45 15.14
C SER A 127 27.49 41.49 15.75
N LYS A 128 28.06 42.37 14.93
CA LYS A 128 28.81 43.53 15.38
C LYS A 128 27.93 44.77 15.22
N GLU A 129 27.66 45.46 16.33
CA GLU A 129 26.95 46.75 16.28
C GLU A 129 27.84 47.78 15.59
N ILE A 130 27.27 48.48 14.63
CA ILE A 130 27.90 49.60 13.96
C ILE A 130 27.12 50.82 14.42
N GLU A 131 27.69 51.62 15.31
CA GLU A 131 27.15 52.93 15.64
C GLU A 131 27.15 53.79 14.38
N LYS A 132 25.98 54.32 14.04
CA LYS A 132 25.87 55.38 13.04
C LYS A 132 26.01 56.71 13.76
N ASP A 133 27.12 57.40 13.52
CA ASP A 133 27.26 58.80 13.87
C ASP A 133 26.16 59.62 13.17
N VAL A 134 25.43 60.41 13.95
CA VAL A 134 24.42 61.39 13.51
C VAL A 134 25.10 62.72 13.28
#